data_AF-A0AAE1G7U0-F1
#
_entry.id   AF-A0AAE1G7U0-F1
#
_cell.length_a   1.000
_cell.length_b   1.000
_cell.length_c   1.000
_cell.angle_alpha   90.00
_cell.angle_beta   90.00
_cell.angle_gamma   90.00
#
_symmetry.space_group_name_H-M   'P 1'
#
loop_
_entity.id
_entity.type
_entity.pdbx_description
1 polymer ?
#
loop_
_entity_poly.entity_id
_entity_poly.type
_entity_poly.pdbx_seq_one_letter_code
_entity_poly.pdbx_strand_id
1 'polypeptide(L)'
;MDRLQFLRTSLSNQHDEDIASHLSSAYRASTTRQAQSNWKVFQHWLPADISDITEDVILRFLIYLDEVKKLSPHTIMNYRNALALPLQLSFGINMPHRSFSLLARSQFLRRPPPAKKVPTWYIDSALVTFSRPEFNPPEASTEKLLKALFLTALATANRQQTSNPTRLKIISFQKLEYQSPICTGHHLSGATNHSPLPVLVQAGVIYTNL
;
A
#
# COMPACT_ATOMS: atom_id res chain seq x y z
N MET A 1 -5.96 18.90 17.51
CA MET A 1 -5.71 19.67 16.27
C MET A 1 -5.13 18.74 15.21
N ASP A 2 -5.72 18.69 14.02
CA ASP A 2 -5.26 17.82 12.93
C ASP A 2 -3.97 18.34 12.27
N ARG A 3 -3.15 17.45 11.70
CA ARG A 3 -1.86 17.77 11.06
C ARG A 3 -2.03 18.71 9.86
N LEU A 4 -3.04 18.49 9.03
CA LEU A 4 -3.29 19.36 7.87
C LEU A 4 -3.71 20.76 8.30
N GLN A 5 -4.57 20.87 9.32
CA GLN A 5 -4.93 22.15 9.91
C GLN A 5 -3.68 22.85 10.45
N PHE A 6 -2.82 22.11 11.16
CA PHE A 6 -1.55 22.63 11.66
C PHE A 6 -0.60 23.13 10.58
N LEU A 7 -0.46 22.37 9.50
CA LEU A 7 0.35 22.80 8.35
C LEU A 7 -0.23 24.03 7.69
N ARG A 8 -1.55 24.09 7.48
CA ARG A 8 -2.22 25.25 6.90
C ARG A 8 -1.97 26.49 7.74
N THR A 9 -2.25 26.44 9.04
CA THR A 9 -1.97 27.57 9.97
C THR A 9 -0.50 27.99 9.94
N SER A 10 0.43 27.03 9.89
CA SER A 10 1.86 27.35 9.87
C SER A 10 2.31 27.98 8.55
N LEU A 11 1.71 27.57 7.42
CA LEU A 11 1.98 28.12 6.10
C LEU A 11 1.33 29.51 5.94
N SER A 12 0.13 29.73 6.48
CA SER A 12 -0.54 31.04 6.47
C SER A 12 0.23 32.12 7.22
N ASN A 13 1.14 31.74 8.13
CA ASN A 13 2.06 32.68 8.78
C ASN A 13 3.18 33.17 7.84
N GLN A 14 3.45 32.47 6.74
CA GLN A 14 4.54 32.75 5.80
C GLN A 14 4.06 33.15 4.40
N HIS A 15 2.84 32.73 4.04
CA HIS A 15 2.24 32.89 2.71
C HIS A 15 0.77 33.26 2.83
N ASP A 16 0.19 33.76 1.75
CA ASP A 16 -1.25 34.03 1.67
C ASP A 16 -2.07 32.73 1.85
N GLU A 17 -3.28 32.89 2.38
CA GLU A 17 -4.18 31.77 2.73
C GLU A 17 -4.48 30.85 1.53
N ASP A 18 -4.61 31.42 0.34
CA ASP A 18 -4.84 30.66 -0.90
C ASP A 18 -3.63 29.80 -1.26
N ILE A 19 -2.41 30.33 -1.11
CA ILE A 19 -1.16 29.60 -1.34
C ILE A 19 -1.03 28.49 -0.30
N ALA A 20 -1.27 28.79 0.98
CA ALA A 20 -1.24 27.81 2.06
C ALA A 20 -2.24 26.65 1.82
N SER A 21 -3.44 26.95 1.33
CA SER A 21 -4.45 25.95 0.95
C SER A 21 -3.94 25.02 -0.17
N HIS A 22 -3.38 25.57 -1.24
CA HIS A 22 -2.83 24.78 -2.34
C HIS A 22 -1.63 23.92 -1.90
N LEU A 23 -0.70 24.49 -1.14
CA LEU A 23 0.47 23.75 -0.63
C LEU A 23 0.07 22.61 0.30
N SER A 24 -0.93 22.82 1.15
CA SER A 24 -1.41 21.79 2.08
C SER A 24 -2.12 20.62 1.38
N SER A 25 -2.71 20.86 0.20
CA SER A 25 -3.45 19.85 -0.58
C SER A 25 -2.56 19.05 -1.56
N ALA A 26 -1.27 19.37 -1.67
CA ALA A 26 -0.33 18.67 -2.55
C ALA A 26 -0.14 17.17 -2.23
N TYR A 27 -0.52 16.72 -1.03
CA TYR A 27 -0.32 15.34 -0.58
C TYR A 27 -1.51 14.44 -0.93
N ARG A 28 -1.20 13.24 -1.46
CA ARG A 28 -2.20 12.19 -1.70
C ARG A 28 -2.91 11.80 -0.41
N ALA A 29 -4.21 11.53 -0.50
CA ALA A 29 -5.06 11.19 0.66
C ALA A 29 -4.50 10.04 1.53
N SER A 30 -3.89 9.02 0.92
CA SER A 30 -3.26 7.92 1.66
C SER A 30 -2.07 8.38 2.52
N THR A 31 -1.20 9.21 1.94
CA THR A 31 -0.03 9.76 2.63
C THR A 31 -0.47 10.68 3.77
N THR A 32 -1.49 11.50 3.51
CA THR A 32 -2.10 12.36 4.53
C THR A 32 -2.64 11.56 5.70
N ARG A 33 -3.38 10.48 5.46
CA ARG A 33 -3.91 9.61 6.52
C ARG A 33 -2.80 8.98 7.35
N GLN A 34 -1.76 8.47 6.70
CA GLN A 34 -0.62 7.86 7.40
C GLN A 34 0.14 8.91 8.23
N ALA A 35 0.42 10.08 7.66
CA ALA A 35 1.07 11.17 8.37
C ALA A 35 0.21 11.69 9.54
N GLN A 36 -1.11 11.75 9.37
CA GLN A 36 -2.05 12.11 10.44
C GLN A 36 -2.03 11.11 11.59
N SER A 37 -1.99 9.81 11.28
CA SER A 37 -1.86 8.77 12.30
C SER A 37 -0.57 8.92 13.10
N ASN A 38 0.56 9.14 12.43
CA ASN A 38 1.85 9.36 13.08
C ASN A 38 1.85 10.65 13.93
N TRP A 39 1.22 11.71 13.44
CA TRP A 39 1.07 12.99 14.15
C TRP A 39 0.29 12.85 15.45
N LYS A 40 -0.83 12.10 15.43
CA LYS A 40 -1.62 11.85 16.65
C LYS A 40 -0.83 11.12 17.73
N VAL A 41 0.00 10.15 17.34
CA VAL A 41 0.86 9.42 18.30
C VAL A 41 1.89 10.36 18.92
N PHE A 42 2.47 11.27 18.12
CA PHE A 42 3.37 12.30 18.64
C PHE A 42 2.66 13.23 19.62
N GLN A 43 1.49 13.76 19.24
CA GLN A 43 0.68 14.62 20.13
C GLN A 43 0.30 13.94 21.44
N HIS A 44 -0.07 12.66 21.38
CA HIS A 44 -0.43 11.90 22.57
C HIS A 44 0.77 11.58 23.46
N TRP A 45 1.95 11.45 22.87
CA TRP A 45 3.18 11.19 23.62
C TRP A 45 3.73 12.45 24.29
N LEU A 46 3.47 13.64 23.75
CA LEU A 46 4.04 14.90 24.24
C LEU A 46 3.89 15.03 25.78
N PRO A 47 5.01 15.16 26.51
CA PRO A 47 4.99 15.43 27.94
C PRO A 47 4.23 16.72 28.28
N ALA A 48 3.48 16.69 29.39
CA ALA A 48 2.61 17.81 29.79
C ALA A 48 3.39 19.04 30.31
N ASP A 49 4.64 18.85 30.69
CA ASP A 49 5.56 19.86 31.25
C ASP A 49 6.33 20.66 30.18
N ILE A 50 6.15 20.31 28.90
CA ILE A 50 6.88 20.95 27.81
C ILE A 50 6.11 22.17 27.29
N SER A 51 6.75 23.34 27.41
CA SER A 51 6.26 24.60 26.85
C SER A 51 6.69 24.84 25.40
N ASP A 52 7.80 24.25 24.96
CA ASP A 52 8.36 24.44 23.62
C ASP A 52 8.94 23.14 23.04
N ILE A 53 8.75 22.94 21.73
CA ILE A 53 9.19 21.74 21.03
C ILE A 53 10.60 21.98 20.49
N THR A 54 11.60 21.40 21.17
CA THR A 54 13.01 21.49 20.78
C THR A 54 13.50 20.21 20.08
N GLU A 55 14.71 20.25 19.50
CA GLU A 55 15.34 19.06 18.88
C GLU A 55 15.44 17.89 19.87
N ASP A 56 15.76 18.15 21.14
CA ASP A 56 15.89 17.13 22.19
C ASP A 56 14.55 16.42 22.46
N VAL A 57 13.44 17.16 22.46
CA VAL A 57 12.10 16.58 22.63
C VAL A 57 11.80 15.58 21.51
N ILE A 58 12.17 15.90 20.27
CA ILE A 58 11.95 15.00 19.14
C ILE A 58 12.90 13.80 19.21
N LEU A 59 14.16 13.99 19.58
CA LEU A 59 15.08 12.86 19.78
C LEU A 59 14.57 11.91 20.86
N ARG A 60 14.07 12.43 21.99
CA ARG A 60 13.42 11.63 23.05
C ARG A 60 12.20 10.89 22.54
N PHE A 61 11.38 11.51 21.68
CA PHE A 61 10.25 10.83 21.04
C PHE A 61 10.72 9.64 20.19
N LEU A 62 11.74 9.83 19.36
CA LEU A 62 12.26 8.77 18.50
C LEU A 62 12.90 7.63 19.31
N ILE A 63 13.53 7.95 20.45
CA ILE A 63 14.00 6.95 21.42
C ILE A 63 12.82 6.19 22.04
N TYR A 64 11.76 6.89 22.47
CA TYR A 64 10.54 6.25 22.98
C TYR A 64 9.92 5.26 21.98
N LEU A 65 9.88 5.62 20.69
CA LEU A 65 9.37 4.72 19.65
C LEU A 65 10.20 3.44 19.53
N ASP A 66 11.51 3.51 19.72
CA ASP A 66 12.39 2.35 19.65
C ASP A 66 12.42 1.54 20.95
N GLU A 67 12.48 2.21 22.09
CA GLU A 67 12.74 1.57 23.38
C GLU A 67 11.46 1.14 24.09
N VAL A 68 10.39 1.91 23.98
CA VAL A 68 9.11 1.61 24.63
C VAL A 68 8.15 0.94 23.67
N LYS A 69 7.92 1.54 22.49
CA LYS A 69 7.01 0.96 21.48
C LYS A 69 7.64 -0.18 20.66
N LYS A 70 8.95 -0.40 20.78
CA LYS A 70 9.71 -1.46 20.09
C LYS A 70 9.47 -1.48 18.57
N LEU A 71 9.29 -0.31 17.95
CA LEU A 71 9.05 -0.22 16.52
C LEU A 71 10.30 -0.54 15.70
N SER A 72 10.10 -0.99 14.45
CA SER A 72 11.22 -1.20 13.53
C SER A 72 11.89 0.13 13.13
N PRO A 73 13.19 0.14 12.82
CA PRO A 73 13.88 1.35 12.35
C PRO A 73 13.20 2.01 11.14
N HIS A 74 12.67 1.20 10.22
CA HIS A 74 11.92 1.70 9.07
C HIS A 74 10.63 2.41 9.48
N THR A 75 9.90 1.85 10.44
CA THR A 75 8.68 2.48 10.97
C THR A 75 9.02 3.81 11.65
N ILE A 76 10.09 3.87 12.45
CA ILE A 76 10.55 5.10 13.12
C ILE A 76 10.93 6.17 12.08
N MET A 77 11.56 5.78 10.98
CA MET A 77 11.85 6.70 9.87
C MET A 77 10.57 7.31 9.28
N ASN A 78 9.49 6.53 9.16
CA ASN A 78 8.20 7.05 8.70
C ASN A 78 7.58 8.06 9.68
N TYR A 79 7.78 7.87 10.99
CA TYR A 79 7.40 8.88 11.99
C TYR A 79 8.20 10.17 11.78
N ARG A 80 9.54 10.08 11.71
CA ARG A 80 10.41 11.23 11.46
C ARG A 80 9.99 12.00 10.20
N ASN A 81 9.76 11.30 9.09
CA ASN A 81 9.36 11.92 7.82
C ASN A 81 7.98 12.60 7.90
N ALA A 82 7.02 11.99 8.61
CA ALA A 82 5.69 12.58 8.80
C ALA A 82 5.73 13.89 9.61
N LEU A 83 6.66 13.97 10.57
CA LEU A 83 6.85 15.11 11.47
C LEU A 83 7.76 16.21 10.90
N ALA A 84 8.63 15.88 9.93
CA ALA A 84 9.66 16.80 9.45
C ALA A 84 9.13 18.15 8.97
N LEU A 85 8.16 18.14 8.05
CA LEU A 85 7.62 19.38 7.49
C LEU A 85 6.89 20.25 8.54
N PRO A 86 5.93 19.72 9.34
CA PRO A 86 5.30 20.50 10.39
C PRO A 86 6.29 21.14 11.36
N LEU A 87 7.29 20.38 11.80
CA LEU A 87 8.25 20.86 12.80
C LEU A 87 9.25 21.88 12.23
N GLN A 88 9.61 21.72 10.96
CA GLN A 88 10.45 22.69 10.27
C GLN A 88 9.74 24.03 10.10
N LEU A 89 8.46 24.02 9.70
CA LEU A 89 7.71 25.26 9.44
C LEU A 89 7.37 26.03 10.71
N SER A 90 7.00 25.33 11.79
CA SER A 90 6.52 25.99 13.02
C SER A 90 7.60 26.25 14.06
N PHE A 91 8.62 25.39 14.14
CA PHE A 91 9.65 25.44 15.18
C PHE A 91 11.07 25.59 14.61
N GLY A 92 11.23 25.65 13.29
CA GLY A 92 12.56 25.73 12.66
C GLY A 92 13.42 24.46 12.85
N ILE A 93 12.83 23.33 13.29
CA ILE A 93 13.58 22.11 13.56
C ILE A 93 13.95 21.41 12.25
N ASN A 94 15.24 21.33 11.98
CA ASN A 94 15.76 20.68 10.78
C ASN A 94 16.01 19.18 10.98
N MET A 95 15.04 18.33 10.64
CA MET A 95 15.16 16.88 10.77
C MET A 95 16.37 16.21 10.10
N PRO A 96 16.89 16.65 8.93
CA PRO A 96 18.13 16.10 8.36
C PRO A 96 19.41 16.46 9.14
N HIS A 97 19.32 17.09 10.31
CA HIS A 97 20.47 17.38 11.19
C HIS A 97 21.23 16.10 11.62
N ARG A 98 22.52 16.27 11.93
CA ARG A 98 23.46 15.16 12.22
C ARG A 98 22.98 14.26 13.36
N SER A 99 22.37 14.83 14.40
CA SER A 99 21.87 14.10 15.58
C SER A 99 20.86 13.02 15.19
N PHE A 100 19.88 13.35 14.35
CA PHE A 100 18.86 12.41 13.89
C PHE A 100 19.45 11.27 13.06
N SER A 101 20.46 11.58 12.24
CA SER A 101 21.15 10.58 11.43
C SER A 101 21.98 9.62 12.28
N LEU A 102 22.65 10.12 13.32
CA LEU A 102 23.37 9.30 14.30
C LEU A 102 22.42 8.41 15.11
N LEU A 103 21.28 8.97 15.56
CA LEU A 103 20.26 8.21 16.26
C LEU A 103 19.72 7.08 15.38
N ALA A 104 19.29 7.39 14.15
CA ALA A 104 18.79 6.38 13.21
C ALA A 104 19.82 5.28 12.94
N ARG A 105 21.10 5.64 12.78
CA ARG A 105 22.19 4.67 12.64
C ARG A 105 22.34 3.78 13.87
N SER A 106 22.29 4.35 15.07
CA SER A 106 22.39 3.58 16.32
C SER A 106 21.23 2.58 16.47
N GLN A 107 20.00 3.00 16.13
CA GLN A 107 18.80 2.15 16.17
C GLN A 107 18.90 1.00 15.16
N PHE A 108 19.39 1.28 13.95
CA PHE A 108 19.61 0.27 12.92
C PHE A 108 20.66 -0.76 13.33
N LEU A 109 21.80 -0.31 13.89
CA LEU A 109 22.86 -1.22 14.37
C LEU A 109 22.36 -2.11 15.52
N ARG A 110 21.51 -1.57 16.40
CA ARG A 110 20.94 -2.29 17.53
C ARG A 110 19.92 -3.35 17.10
N ARG A 111 19.14 -3.09 16.05
CA ARG A 111 18.13 -4.01 15.51
C ARG A 111 18.17 -4.01 13.98
N PRO A 112 19.14 -4.73 13.37
CA PRO A 112 19.21 -4.81 11.92
C PRO A 112 17.94 -5.50 11.39
N PRO A 113 17.38 -5.04 10.26
CA PRO A 113 16.26 -5.72 9.62
C PRO A 113 16.63 -7.18 9.33
N PRO A 114 15.71 -8.13 9.58
CA PRO A 114 15.97 -9.52 9.23
C PRO A 114 16.21 -9.62 7.73
N ALA A 115 17.20 -10.42 7.34
CA ALA A 115 17.41 -10.73 5.94
C ALA A 115 16.12 -11.26 5.32
N LYS A 116 15.72 -10.70 4.18
CA LYS A 116 14.56 -11.20 3.44
C LYS A 116 14.85 -12.65 3.06
N LYS A 117 14.03 -13.58 3.55
CA LYS A 117 14.05 -14.96 3.07
C LYS A 117 13.50 -14.94 1.66
N VAL A 118 14.39 -14.89 0.68
CA VAL A 118 14.01 -15.07 -0.71
C VAL A 118 13.73 -16.55 -0.89
N PRO A 119 12.55 -16.93 -1.37
CA PRO A 119 12.28 -18.32 -1.69
C PRO A 119 13.34 -18.83 -2.69
N THR A 120 13.93 -19.98 -2.41
CA THR A 120 14.94 -20.61 -3.28
C THR A 120 14.32 -21.46 -4.40
N TRP A 121 12.99 -21.41 -4.58
CA TRP A 121 12.35 -22.23 -5.61
C TRP A 121 12.59 -21.63 -6.99
N TYR A 122 12.79 -22.52 -7.96
CA TYR A 122 12.95 -22.17 -9.37
C TYR A 122 11.58 -22.11 -10.03
N ILE A 123 11.33 -21.03 -10.78
CA ILE A 123 10.07 -20.85 -11.52
C ILE A 123 9.78 -22.03 -12.44
N ASP A 124 10.81 -22.54 -13.10
CA ASP A 124 10.71 -23.67 -14.00
C ASP A 124 10.20 -24.92 -13.28
N SER A 125 10.64 -25.16 -12.04
CA SER A 125 10.16 -26.28 -11.23
C SER A 125 8.67 -26.17 -10.89
N ALA A 126 8.19 -24.96 -10.61
CA ALA A 126 6.77 -24.72 -10.35
C ALA A 126 5.93 -24.91 -11.62
N LEU A 127 6.41 -24.40 -12.77
CA LEU A 127 5.73 -24.56 -14.06
C LEU A 127 5.67 -26.03 -14.49
N VAL A 128 6.78 -26.78 -14.36
CA VAL A 128 6.82 -28.23 -14.62
C VAL A 128 5.83 -28.97 -13.72
N THR A 129 5.73 -28.59 -12.45
CA THR A 129 4.75 -29.18 -11.53
C THR A 129 3.32 -28.92 -12.00
N PHE A 130 3.01 -27.70 -12.44
CA PHE A 130 1.68 -27.36 -12.97
C PHE A 130 1.36 -27.96 -14.34
N SER A 131 2.35 -28.47 -15.07
CA SER A 131 2.13 -29.21 -16.33
C SER A 131 1.71 -30.66 -16.10
N ARG A 132 1.76 -31.17 -14.86
CA ARG A 132 1.31 -32.53 -14.53
C ARG A 132 -0.22 -32.67 -14.66
N PRO A 133 -0.74 -33.87 -14.98
CA PRO A 133 -2.17 -34.10 -15.17
C PRO A 133 -3.00 -33.81 -13.91
N GLU A 134 -2.43 -34.00 -12.73
CA GLU A 134 -3.03 -33.68 -11.42
C GLU A 134 -3.50 -32.22 -11.31
N PHE A 135 -2.79 -31.29 -11.97
CA PHE A 135 -3.11 -29.87 -11.98
C PHE A 135 -3.81 -29.39 -13.26
N ASN A 136 -4.15 -30.32 -14.15
CA ASN A 136 -4.89 -30.07 -15.40
C ASN A 136 -6.10 -31.01 -15.54
N PRO A 137 -7.03 -31.05 -14.56
CA PRO A 137 -8.26 -31.83 -14.70
C PRO A 137 -9.07 -31.33 -15.92
N PRO A 138 -9.90 -32.15 -16.55
CA PRO A 138 -10.70 -31.72 -17.70
C PRO A 138 -11.73 -30.64 -17.32
N GLU A 139 -12.34 -30.74 -16.15
CA GLU A 139 -13.39 -29.83 -15.69
C GLU A 139 -12.87 -28.58 -14.97
N ALA A 140 -13.75 -27.60 -14.75
CA ALA A 140 -13.47 -26.46 -13.89
C ALA A 140 -13.34 -26.94 -12.44
N SER A 141 -12.15 -26.80 -11.87
CA SER A 141 -11.84 -27.31 -10.53
C SER A 141 -11.11 -26.26 -9.69
N THR A 142 -11.09 -26.47 -8.37
CA THR A 142 -10.36 -25.60 -7.44
C THR A 142 -8.86 -25.56 -7.75
N GLU A 143 -8.28 -26.65 -8.25
CA GLU A 143 -6.87 -26.73 -8.64
C GLU A 143 -6.54 -25.80 -9.82
N LYS A 144 -7.42 -25.72 -10.84
CA LYS A 144 -7.26 -24.78 -11.96
C LYS A 144 -7.33 -23.33 -11.49
N LEU A 145 -8.25 -23.02 -10.57
CA LEU A 145 -8.36 -21.68 -9.99
C LEU A 145 -7.11 -21.31 -9.19
N LEU A 146 -6.59 -22.22 -8.35
CA LEU A 146 -5.36 -22.01 -7.57
C LEU A 146 -4.14 -21.87 -8.49
N LYS A 147 -4.05 -22.66 -9.55
CA LYS A 147 -3.01 -22.54 -10.58
C LYS A 147 -3.09 -21.19 -11.29
N ALA A 148 -4.27 -20.78 -11.73
CA ALA A 148 -4.46 -19.47 -12.37
C ALA A 148 -4.15 -18.32 -11.40
N LEU A 149 -4.58 -18.42 -10.14
CA LEU A 149 -4.29 -17.43 -9.10
C LEU A 149 -2.79 -17.36 -8.80
N PHE A 150 -2.10 -18.50 -8.67
CA PHE A 150 -0.66 -18.56 -8.46
C PHE A 150 0.10 -17.95 -9.64
N LEU A 151 -0.23 -18.33 -10.88
CA LEU A 151 0.44 -17.80 -12.08
C LEU A 151 0.15 -16.30 -12.26
N THR A 152 -1.07 -15.86 -11.95
CA THR A 152 -1.43 -14.43 -11.98
C THR A 152 -0.68 -13.67 -10.88
N ALA A 153 -0.63 -14.21 -9.66
CA ALA A 153 0.15 -13.65 -8.56
C ALA A 153 1.62 -13.60 -8.92
N LEU A 154 2.17 -14.62 -9.57
CA LEU A 154 3.57 -14.69 -9.99
C LEU A 154 3.89 -13.67 -11.08
N ALA A 155 3.05 -13.60 -12.13
CA ALA A 155 3.20 -12.63 -13.21
C ALA A 155 3.05 -11.18 -12.70
N THR A 156 2.19 -10.95 -11.70
CA THR A 156 2.00 -9.62 -11.09
C THR A 156 3.02 -9.31 -9.98
N ALA A 157 3.62 -10.32 -9.34
CA ALA A 157 4.63 -10.18 -8.29
C ALA A 157 6.00 -9.70 -8.81
N ASN A 158 6.21 -9.65 -10.13
CA ASN A 158 7.37 -9.01 -10.77
C ASN A 158 7.49 -7.49 -10.50
N ARG A 159 6.58 -6.90 -9.72
CA ARG A 159 6.58 -5.48 -9.34
C ARG A 159 7.31 -5.12 -8.05
N GLN A 160 8.10 -6.03 -7.45
CA GLN A 160 8.72 -5.84 -6.13
C GLN A 160 10.27 -5.85 -6.10
N GLN A 161 10.96 -6.00 -7.24
CA GLN A 161 12.44 -5.95 -7.29
C GLN A 161 13.03 -4.76 -8.07
N THR A 162 12.25 -3.72 -8.32
CA THR A 162 12.80 -2.39 -8.66
C THR A 162 12.29 -1.39 -7.63
N SER A 163 13.17 -0.52 -7.17
CA SER A 163 13.08 0.30 -5.96
C SER A 163 12.03 1.42 -6.00
N ASN A 164 10.79 1.15 -6.42
CA ASN A 164 9.74 2.16 -6.53
C ASN A 164 8.35 1.61 -6.12
N PRO A 165 7.78 2.00 -4.96
CA PRO A 165 6.55 1.41 -4.43
C PRO A 165 5.32 2.12 -5.02
N THR A 166 4.91 1.77 -6.24
CA THR A 166 3.65 2.29 -6.81
C THR A 166 2.63 1.20 -7.08
N ARG A 167 1.68 1.14 -6.13
CA ARG A 167 0.28 0.67 -6.21
C ARG A 167 0.06 -0.80 -6.56
N LEU A 168 -0.36 -1.53 -5.52
CA LEU A 168 -1.33 -2.62 -5.64
C LEU A 168 -2.57 -2.07 -6.36
N LYS A 169 -2.74 -2.37 -7.66
CA LYS A 169 -4.09 -2.45 -8.21
C LYS A 169 -4.65 -3.75 -7.64
N ILE A 170 -5.59 -3.62 -6.70
CA ILE A 170 -6.42 -4.73 -6.26
C ILE A 170 -7.00 -5.34 -7.54
N ILE A 171 -6.73 -6.62 -7.79
CA ILE A 171 -7.44 -7.38 -8.82
C ILE A 171 -8.88 -7.46 -8.30
N SER A 172 -9.76 -6.60 -8.81
CA SER A 172 -11.19 -6.70 -8.54
C SER A 172 -11.74 -7.83 -9.40
N PHE A 173 -11.99 -8.98 -8.79
CA PHE A 173 -12.85 -9.98 -9.41
C PHE A 173 -14.27 -9.42 -9.33
N GLN A 174 -14.77 -8.85 -10.42
CA GLN A 174 -16.20 -8.63 -10.55
C GLN A 174 -16.85 -10.01 -10.58
N LYS A 175 -17.75 -10.26 -9.63
CA LYS A 175 -18.61 -11.43 -9.62
C LYS A 175 -19.47 -11.36 -10.88
N LEU A 176 -19.06 -12.06 -11.94
CA LEU A 176 -19.97 -12.38 -13.02
C LEU A 176 -20.93 -13.42 -12.42
N GLU A 177 -22.17 -13.00 -12.20
CA GLU A 177 -23.24 -13.93 -11.87
C GLU A 177 -23.39 -14.90 -13.03
N TYR A 178 -22.83 -16.10 -12.83
CA TYR A 178 -23.09 -17.22 -13.70
C TYR A 178 -24.53 -17.66 -13.45
N GLN A 179 -25.46 -17.16 -14.28
CA GLN A 179 -26.77 -17.76 -14.40
C GLN A 179 -26.59 -19.08 -15.17
N SER A 180 -26.62 -20.19 -14.43
CA SER A 180 -26.69 -21.51 -15.04
C SER A 180 -27.91 -21.58 -15.94
N PRO A 181 -27.81 -22.08 -17.19
CA PRO A 181 -28.98 -22.35 -17.98
C PRO A 181 -29.81 -23.41 -17.24
N ILE A 182 -31.04 -23.05 -16.89
CA ILE A 182 -32.02 -23.94 -16.30
C ILE A 182 -32.29 -25.04 -17.32
N CYS A 183 -31.74 -26.24 -17.09
CA CYS A 183 -32.16 -27.44 -17.81
C CYS A 183 -33.52 -27.88 -17.28
N THR A 184 -34.60 -27.29 -17.77
CA THR A 184 -35.92 -27.92 -17.71
C THR A 184 -35.96 -29.02 -18.77
N GLY A 185 -35.70 -30.25 -18.35
CA GLY A 185 -36.11 -31.41 -19.12
C GLY A 185 -37.61 -31.62 -18.96
N HIS A 186 -38.37 -31.57 -20.06
CA HIS A 186 -39.52 -32.45 -20.31
C HIS A 186 -39.94 -32.38 -21.79
N HIS A 187 -39.68 -33.48 -22.50
CA HIS A 187 -40.54 -34.14 -23.50
C HIS A 187 -41.04 -33.40 -24.77
N LEU A 188 -40.49 -33.84 -25.91
CA LEU A 188 -41.07 -34.10 -27.25
C LEU A 188 -42.02 -33.07 -27.90
N SER A 189 -41.60 -32.50 -29.05
CA SER A 189 -42.11 -32.84 -30.40
C SER A 189 -41.95 -31.66 -31.37
N GLY A 190 -41.53 -31.95 -32.61
CA GLY A 190 -41.91 -31.16 -33.79
C GLY A 190 -40.98 -30.06 -34.28
N ALA A 191 -40.11 -30.44 -35.22
CA ALA A 191 -39.86 -29.80 -36.52
C ALA A 191 -39.36 -28.33 -36.66
N THR A 192 -38.44 -28.23 -37.62
CA THR A 192 -38.01 -27.10 -38.50
C THR A 192 -36.89 -26.14 -38.06
N ASN A 193 -35.78 -26.26 -38.81
CA ASN A 193 -34.79 -25.28 -39.25
C ASN A 193 -34.69 -23.94 -38.51
N HIS A 194 -33.53 -23.63 -37.94
CA HIS A 194 -32.75 -22.42 -38.25
C HIS A 194 -31.34 -22.53 -37.64
N SER A 195 -30.32 -22.23 -38.44
CA SER A 195 -28.91 -22.15 -38.05
C SER A 195 -28.68 -21.11 -36.95
N PRO A 196 -27.76 -21.32 -35.98
CA PRO A 196 -27.36 -20.25 -35.08
C PRO A 196 -26.22 -19.42 -35.70
N LEU A 197 -26.41 -18.10 -35.68
CA LEU A 197 -25.39 -17.08 -35.98
C LEU A 197 -24.23 -17.14 -34.97
N PRO A 198 -23.00 -16.72 -35.34
CA PRO A 198 -21.87 -16.65 -34.42
C PRO A 198 -22.03 -15.46 -33.45
N VAL A 199 -21.85 -15.72 -32.16
CA VAL A 199 -21.75 -14.68 -31.13
C VAL A 199 -20.38 -14.02 -31.22
N LEU A 200 -20.38 -12.74 -31.58
CA LEU A 200 -19.22 -11.85 -31.54
C LEU A 200 -18.91 -11.48 -30.09
N VAL A 201 -17.78 -11.95 -29.56
CA VAL A 201 -17.20 -11.46 -28.31
C VAL A 201 -16.45 -10.17 -28.62
N GLN A 202 -17.02 -9.02 -28.25
CA GLN A 202 -16.34 -7.73 -28.32
C GLN A 202 -15.63 -7.46 -26.99
N ALA A 203 -14.30 -7.53 -26.99
CA ALA A 203 -13.48 -7.07 -25.88
C ALA A 203 -13.44 -5.53 -25.89
N GLY A 204 -14.12 -4.91 -24.93
CA GLY A 204 -14.06 -3.46 -24.71
C GLY A 204 -12.97 -3.12 -23.71
N VAL A 205 -11.90 -2.43 -24.16
CA VAL A 205 -10.93 -1.78 -23.28
C VAL A 205 -11.48 -0.39 -22.94
N ILE A 206 -11.93 -0.19 -21.70
CA ILE A 206 -12.31 1.14 -21.21
C ILE A 206 -11.05 1.81 -20.65
N TYR A 207 -10.49 2.77 -21.41
CA TYR A 207 -9.51 3.71 -20.89
C TYR A 207 -10.23 4.73 -20.01
N THR A 208 -10.00 4.66 -18.70
CA THR A 208 -10.26 5.80 -17.82
C THR A 208 -9.00 6.65 -17.77
N ASN A 209 -9.05 7.80 -18.44
CA ASN A 209 -8.01 8.83 -18.35
C ASN A 209 -8.01 9.39 -16.93
N LEU A 210 -6.91 9.18 -16.21
CA LEU A 210 -6.44 9.98 -15.07
C LEU A 210 -4.92 10.08 -15.14
#